data_AF-A0AAW5EYJ0-F1
#
_entry.id   AF-A0AAW5EYJ0-F1
#
_cell.length_a   1.000
_cell.length_b   1.000
_cell.length_c   1.000
_cell.angle_alpha   90.00
_cell.angle_beta   90.00
_cell.angle_gamma   90.00
#
_symmetry.space_group_name_H-M   'P 1'
#
loop_
_entity.id
_entity.type
_entity.pdbx_description
1 polymer ?
#
loop_
_entity_poly.entity_id
_entity_poly.type
_entity_poly.pdbx_seq_one_letter_code
_entity_poly.pdbx_strand_id
1 'polypeptide(L)' 'SRTLVRSELDDIPGVGPARKRALLNHFGSARSVRQAGLGELENAPGINRDMARAIYGYFHPDWTGD' A
#
# COMPACT_ATOMS: atom_id res chain seq x y z
N SER A 1 23.48 -8.20 6.13
CA SER A 1 22.19 -8.62 6.69
C SER A 1 21.06 -7.99 5.89
N ARG A 2 20.38 -8.72 4.99
CA ARG A 2 19.18 -8.19 4.33
C ARG A 2 18.01 -8.52 5.25
N THR A 3 17.75 -7.62 6.20
CA THR A 3 16.63 -7.75 7.12
C THR A 3 15.38 -7.95 6.29
N LEU A 4 14.76 -9.12 6.44
CA LEU A 4 13.43 -9.40 5.93
C LEU A 4 12.48 -8.47 6.70
N VAL A 5 12.39 -7.22 6.26
CA VAL A 5 11.32 -6.32 6.66
C VAL A 5 10.07 -6.98 6.11
N ARG A 6 9.41 -7.79 6.96
CA ARG A 6 8.02 -8.20 6.76
C ARG A 6 7.29 -6.91 6.40
N SER A 7 6.98 -6.76 5.12
CA SER A 7 6.51 -5.47 4.64
C SER A 7 5.11 -5.36 5.17
N GLU A 8 4.76 -4.27 5.83
CA GLU A 8 3.38 -4.03 6.29
C GLU A 8 2.39 -4.19 5.12
N LEU A 9 2.85 -3.97 3.88
CA LEU A 9 2.19 -4.29 2.62
C LEU A 9 1.73 -5.75 2.45
N ASP A 10 2.47 -6.73 3.00
CA ASP A 10 2.13 -8.16 2.95
C ASP A 10 0.99 -8.51 3.91
N ASP A 11 0.83 -7.73 4.99
CA ASP A 11 -0.21 -7.95 5.99
C ASP A 11 -1.55 -7.29 5.57
N ILE A 12 -1.58 -6.56 4.44
CA ILE A 12 -2.80 -5.97 3.88
C ILE A 12 -3.61 -7.04 3.13
N PRO A 13 -4.85 -7.33 3.56
CA PRO A 13 -5.70 -8.30 2.88
C PRO A 13 -5.99 -7.87 1.44
N GLY A 14 -5.63 -8.72 0.47
CA GLY A 14 -5.82 -8.45 -0.97
C GLY A 14 -4.59 -7.89 -1.69
N VAL A 15 -3.56 -7.45 -0.96
CA VAL A 15 -2.26 -7.04 -1.53
C VAL A 15 -1.36 -8.27 -1.63
N GLY A 16 -1.46 -8.97 -2.76
CA GLY A 16 -0.56 -10.07 -3.09
C GLY A 16 0.85 -9.60 -3.51
N PRO A 17 1.79 -10.53 -3.71
CA PRO A 17 3.18 -10.22 -4.05
C PRO A 17 3.34 -9.41 -5.34
N ALA A 18 2.43 -9.58 -6.31
CA ALA A 18 2.42 -8.80 -7.55
C ALA A 18 2.10 -7.32 -7.30
N ARG A 19 1.04 -7.04 -6.52
CA ARG A 19 0.62 -5.67 -6.16
C ARG A 19 1.64 -4.99 -5.25
N LYS A 20 2.20 -5.74 -4.30
CA LYS A 20 3.31 -5.25 -3.49
C LYS A 20 4.50 -4.82 -4.36
N ARG A 21 4.92 -5.64 -5.32
CA ARG A 21 6.00 -5.26 -6.25
C ARG A 21 5.63 -4.02 -7.07
N ALA A 22 4.40 -3.93 -7.56
CA ALA A 22 3.91 -2.73 -8.25
C ALA A 22 4.00 -1.47 -7.37
N LEU A 23 3.53 -1.55 -6.13
CA LEU A 23 3.60 -0.46 -5.16
C LEU A 23 5.05 -0.10 -4.82
N LEU A 24 5.90 -1.09 -4.55
CA LEU A 24 7.32 -0.84 -4.27
C LEU A 24 8.07 -0.28 -5.48
N ASN A 25 7.71 -0.70 -6.70
CA ASN A 25 8.30 -0.13 -7.91
C ASN A 25 7.81 1.29 -8.18
N HIS A 26 6.56 1.62 -7.83
CA HIS A 26 5.98 2.94 -8.03
C HIS A 26 6.48 3.95 -6.98
N PHE A 27 6.45 3.56 -5.69
CA PHE A 27 6.77 4.42 -4.55
C PHE A 27 8.20 4.26 -4.03
N GLY A 28 8.93 3.24 -4.47
CA GLY A 28 10.30 2.92 -4.07
C GLY A 28 10.42 2.15 -2.75
N SER A 29 9.56 2.42 -1.76
CA SER A 29 9.65 1.78 -0.44
C SER A 29 8.29 1.63 0.25
N ALA A 30 8.16 0.67 1.16
CA ALA A 30 6.95 0.49 1.97
C ALA A 30 6.61 1.73 2.81
N ARG A 31 7.64 2.46 3.28
CA ARG A 31 7.48 3.72 4.01
C ARG A 31 6.88 4.82 3.13
N SER A 32 7.25 4.86 1.86
CA SER A 32 6.66 5.78 0.88
C SER A 32 5.20 5.43 0.63
N VAL A 33 4.86 4.14 0.51
CA VAL A 33 3.46 3.69 0.33
C VAL A 33 2.59 4.11 1.52
N ARG A 34 3.09 3.97 2.76
CA ARG A 34 2.38 4.42 3.97
C ARG A 34 2.09 5.93 3.97
N GLN A 35 3.01 6.73 3.44
CA GLN A 35 2.88 8.19 3.37
C GLN A 35 2.15 8.66 2.11
N ALA A 36 1.94 7.77 1.14
CA ALA A 36 1.25 8.08 -0.09
C ALA A 36 -0.22 8.44 0.20
N GLY A 37 -0.71 9.46 -0.50
CA GLY A 37 -2.13 9.83 -0.45
C GLY A 37 -2.98 8.77 -1.16
N LEU A 38 -4.28 8.75 -0.84
CA LEU A 38 -5.24 7.84 -1.47
C LEU A 38 -5.18 7.90 -3.01
N GLY A 39 -5.15 9.10 -3.58
CA GLY A 39 -5.06 9.28 -5.02
C GLY A 39 -3.77 8.75 -5.64
N GLU A 40 -2.64 8.78 -4.92
CA GLU A 40 -1.40 8.16 -5.41
C GLU A 40 -1.49 6.64 -5.36
N LEU A 41 -2.08 6.08 -4.31
CA LEU A 41 -2.32 4.64 -4.21
C LEU A 41 -3.22 4.15 -5.35
N GLU A 42 -4.21 4.94 -5.75
CA GLU A 42 -5.06 4.68 -6.93
C GLU A 42 -4.31 4.73 -8.26
N ASN A 43 -3.24 5.53 -8.35
CA ASN A 43 -2.38 5.59 -9.54
C ASN A 43 -1.41 4.40 -9.64
N ALA A 44 -1.27 3.60 -8.58
CA ALA A 44 -0.39 2.46 -8.60
C ALA A 44 -0.94 1.32 -9.50
N PRO A 45 -0.07 0.65 -10.28
CA PRO A 45 -0.54 -0.35 -11.23
C PRO A 45 -1.14 -1.58 -10.54
N GLY A 46 -2.40 -1.90 -10.89
CA GLY A 46 -3.13 -3.04 -10.31
C GLY A 46 -3.81 -2.75 -8.96
N ILE A 47 -3.84 -1.48 -8.55
CA ILE A 47 -4.61 -0.98 -7.42
C ILE A 47 -5.83 -0.23 -7.98
N ASN A 48 -7.02 -0.55 -7.50
CA ASN A 48 -8.26 0.17 -7.80
C ASN A 48 -8.65 1.04 -6.59
N ARG A 49 -9.67 1.88 -6.73
CA ARG A 49 -10.14 2.77 -5.65
C ARG A 49 -10.44 2.03 -4.34
N ASP A 50 -11.09 0.87 -4.41
CA ASP A 50 -11.41 0.08 -3.21
C ASP A 50 -10.16 -0.45 -2.53
N MET A 51 -9.20 -0.94 -3.31
CA MET A 51 -7.91 -1.42 -2.79
C MET A 51 -7.07 -0.26 -2.24
N ALA A 52 -7.04 0.88 -2.92
CA ALA A 52 -6.36 2.07 -2.43
C ALA A 52 -6.94 2.51 -1.08
N ARG A 53 -8.27 2.50 -0.94
CA ARG A 53 -8.95 2.78 0.34
C ARG A 53 -8.61 1.75 1.42
N ALA A 54 -8.56 0.46 1.08
CA ALA A 54 -8.18 -0.59 2.01
C ALA A 54 -6.73 -0.44 2.49
N ILE A 55 -5.79 -0.15 1.57
CA ILE A 55 -4.39 0.11 1.88
C ILE A 55 -4.28 1.37 2.74
N TYR A 56 -4.94 2.45 2.35
CA TYR A 56 -4.92 3.72 3.07
C TYR A 56 -5.50 3.56 4.47
N GLY A 57 -6.69 2.97 4.61
CA GLY A 57 -7.32 2.71 5.91
C GLY A 57 -6.53 1.76 6.81
N TYR A 58 -5.77 0.82 6.23
CA TYR A 58 -4.85 -0.02 7.01
C TYR A 58 -3.73 0.81 7.66
N PHE A 59 -3.18 1.78 6.94
CA PHE A 59 -2.11 2.65 7.44
C PHE A 59 -2.62 3.87 8.24
N HIS A 60 -3.88 4.26 8.01
CA HIS A 60 -4.57 5.40 8.61
C HIS A 60 -5.85 4.90 9.29
N PRO A 61 -5.77 4.22 10.44
CA PRO A 61 -6.95 3.66 11.11
C PRO A 61 -7.93 4.74 11.61
N ASP A 62 -7.46 5.97 11.83
CA ASP A 62 -8.29 7.13 12.17
C ASP A 62 -9.02 7.73 10.95
N TRP A 63 -8.71 7.28 9.73
CA TRP A 63 -9.42 7.71 8.53
C TRP A 63 -10.78 7.04 8.44
N THR A 64 -11.83 7.84 8.67
CA THR A 64 -13.22 7.35 8.81
C THR A 64 -13.92 7.12 7.47
N GLY A 65 -13.28 7.44 6.34
CA GLY A 65 -13.78 7.12 5.00
C GLY A 65 -15.09 7.81 4.59
N ASP A 66 -15.53 8.82 5.35
CA ASP A 66 -16.77 9.58 5.17
C ASP A 66 -16.53 10.88 4.38
#